data_AF-A0A9E3I3E8-F1
#
_entry.id   AF-A0A9E3I3E8-F1
#
_cell.length_a   1.000
_cell.length_b   1.000
_cell.length_c   1.000
_cell.angle_alpha   90.00
_cell.angle_beta   90.00
_cell.angle_gamma   90.00
#
_symmetry.space_group_name_H-M   'P 1'
#
loop_
_entity.id
_entity.type
_entity.pdbx_description
1 polymer ?
#
loop_
_entity_poly.entity_id
_entity_poly.type
_entity_poly.pdbx_seq_one_letter_code
_entity_poly.pdbx_strand_id
1 'polypeptide(L)'
;MLAKPPNQVKISDVFDCLEGHVATVDCVEDENYCQRAADCVPRQVWEQIQKAIENVLQSITLQDLVDRAKDNKNVSLSNINGL
;
A
#
# COMPACT_ATOMS: atom_id res chain seq x y z
N MET A 1 -8.48 -21.87 3.81
CA MET A 1 -7.13 -21.63 4.38
C MET A 1 -6.34 -20.76 3.40
N LEU A 2 -5.37 -19.96 3.86
CA LEU A 2 -4.51 -19.17 2.98
C LEU A 2 -3.50 -20.07 2.26
N ALA A 3 -3.15 -19.72 1.02
CA ALA A 3 -2.15 -20.45 0.23
C ALA A 3 -0.71 -20.28 0.76
N LYS A 4 -0.45 -19.21 1.52
CA LYS A 4 0.82 -18.93 2.20
C LYS A 4 0.55 -18.44 3.63
N PRO A 5 1.52 -18.57 4.55
CA PRO A 5 1.44 -17.92 5.86
C PRO A 5 1.17 -16.41 5.74
N PRO A 6 0.33 -15.82 6.60
CA PRO A 6 -0.06 -14.40 6.52
C PRO A 6 1.12 -13.43 6.69
N ASN A 7 2.19 -13.83 7.39
CA ASN A 7 3.43 -13.04 7.52
C ASN A 7 4.31 -13.07 6.26
N GLN A 8 3.91 -13.83 5.23
CA GLN A 8 4.58 -13.88 3.92
C GLN A 8 3.74 -13.26 2.81
N VAL A 9 2.56 -12.73 3.12
CA VAL A 9 1.68 -12.05 2.16
C VAL A 9 1.84 -10.55 2.38
N LYS A 10 2.49 -9.84 1.45
CA LYS A 10 2.61 -8.39 1.54
C LYS A 10 1.30 -7.74 1.14
N ILE A 11 1.03 -6.55 1.68
CA ILE A 11 -0.15 -5.79 1.28
C ILE A 11 -0.05 -5.30 -0.16
N SER A 12 1.16 -5.08 -0.68
CA SER A 12 1.37 -4.86 -2.12
C SER A 12 0.79 -5.99 -2.98
N ASP A 13 1.03 -7.26 -2.60
CA ASP A 13 0.54 -8.42 -3.36
C ASP A 13 -1.00 -8.49 -3.39
N VAL A 14 -1.63 -8.03 -2.30
CA VAL A 14 -3.10 -7.96 -2.20
C VAL A 14 -3.64 -6.83 -3.07
N PHE A 15 -3.00 -5.65 -3.04
CA PHE A 15 -3.37 -4.52 -3.89
C PHE A 15 -3.24 -4.87 -5.37
N ASP A 16 -2.10 -5.42 -5.78
CA ASP A 16 -1.85 -5.80 -7.18
C ASP A 16 -2.89 -6.81 -7.70
N CYS A 17 -3.37 -7.72 -6.84
CA CYS A 17 -4.37 -8.73 -7.20
C CYS A 17 -5.79 -8.15 -7.33
N LEU A 18 -6.15 -7.16 -6.51
CA LEU A 18 -7.52 -6.64 -6.40
C LEU A 18 -7.74 -5.37 -7.24
N GLU A 19 -6.82 -4.41 -7.12
CA GLU A 19 -6.92 -3.09 -7.74
C GLU A 19 -5.97 -2.95 -8.94
N GLY A 20 -4.94 -3.80 -9.02
CA GLY A 20 -3.85 -3.67 -9.96
C GLY A 20 -2.66 -2.89 -9.38
N HIS A 21 -1.67 -2.64 -10.22
CA HIS A 21 -0.46 -1.95 -9.80
C HIS A 21 -0.76 -0.50 -9.38
N VAL A 22 0.01 0.01 -8.42
CA VAL A 22 -0.20 1.35 -7.87
C VAL A 22 0.35 2.42 -8.81
N ALA A 23 -0.53 2.92 -9.66
CA ALA A 23 -0.28 4.08 -10.50
C ALA A 23 -0.68 5.37 -9.78
N THR A 24 0.23 6.34 -9.65
CA THR A 24 -0.16 7.68 -9.16
C THR A 24 -0.67 8.59 -10.27
N VAL A 25 -0.02 8.51 -11.43
CA VAL A 25 -0.41 9.17 -12.68
C VAL A 25 0.06 8.29 -13.84
N ASP A 26 -0.72 8.21 -14.90
CA ASP A 26 -0.46 7.26 -16.01
C ASP A 26 0.90 7.48 -16.68
N CYS A 27 1.38 8.73 -16.73
CA CYS A 27 2.67 9.04 -17.35
C CYS A 27 3.89 8.62 -16.52
N VAL A 28 3.72 8.21 -15.27
CA VAL A 28 4.80 7.58 -14.48
C VAL A 28 4.96 6.12 -14.89
N GLU A 29 3.86 5.40 -15.16
CA GLU A 29 3.89 4.00 -15.59
C GLU A 29 4.21 3.83 -17.07
N ASP A 30 3.65 4.68 -17.94
CA ASP A 30 3.91 4.67 -19.37
C ASP A 30 4.35 6.05 -19.87
N GLU A 31 5.63 6.15 -20.25
CA GLU A 31 6.20 7.37 -20.82
C GLU A 31 5.52 7.80 -22.13
N ASN A 32 4.88 6.88 -22.85
CA ASN A 32 4.18 7.19 -24.09
C ASN A 32 2.78 7.78 -23.83
N TYR A 33 2.26 7.68 -22.61
CA TYR A 33 0.94 8.23 -22.25
C TYR A 33 0.90 9.75 -22.41
N CYS A 34 2.03 10.43 -22.18
CA CYS A 34 2.12 11.87 -22.25
C CYS A 34 3.29 12.31 -23.13
N GLN A 35 3.00 13.13 -24.15
CA GLN A 35 4.02 13.69 -25.06
C GLN A 35 5.10 14.52 -24.35
N ARG A 36 4.81 14.98 -23.12
CA ARG A 36 5.73 15.76 -22.30
C ARG A 36 6.44 14.91 -21.23
N ALA A 37 6.22 13.60 -21.18
CA ALA A 37 6.76 12.76 -20.10
C ALA A 37 8.28 12.86 -19.98
N ALA A 38 8.98 13.02 -21.11
CA ALA A 38 10.44 13.09 -21.17
C ALA A 38 11.04 14.34 -20.50
N ASP A 39 10.35 15.48 -20.53
CA ASP A 39 10.85 16.77 -20.01
C ASP A 39 9.93 17.38 -18.92
N CYS A 40 8.91 16.65 -18.48
CA CYS A 40 7.99 17.06 -17.43
C CYS A 40 8.66 17.00 -16.05
N VAL A 41 9.20 18.14 -15.58
CA VAL A 41 9.78 18.25 -14.23
C VAL A 41 8.85 17.75 -13.11
N PRO A 42 7.53 18.04 -13.11
CA PRO A 42 6.61 17.48 -12.11
C PRO A 42 6.53 15.94 -12.10
N ARG A 43 6.82 15.25 -13.21
CA ARG A 43 6.79 13.77 -13.27
C ARG A 43 7.77 13.16 -12.27
N GLN A 44 8.95 13.75 -12.10
CA GLN A 44 9.94 13.29 -11.13
C GLN A 44 9.44 13.36 -9.68
N VAL A 45 8.53 14.28 -9.38
CA VAL A 45 7.87 14.35 -8.06
C VAL A 45 6.85 13.23 -7.94
N TRP A 46 6.08 12.96 -8.99
CA TRP A 46 5.12 11.84 -9.01
C TRP A 46 5.80 10.47 -8.87
N GLU A 47 6.95 10.26 -9.52
CA GLU A 47 7.77 9.04 -9.33
C GLU A 47 8.16 8.82 -7.86
N GLN A 48 8.57 9.90 -7.17
CA GLN A 48 8.91 9.83 -5.74
C GLN A 48 7.69 9.50 -4.87
N ILE A 49 6.53 10.10 -5.18
CA ILE A 49 5.28 9.83 -4.47
C ILE A 49 4.87 8.36 -4.66
N GLN A 50 4.89 7.87 -5.90
CA GLN A 50 4.55 6.48 -6.20
C GLN A 50 5.45 5.51 -5.42
N LYS A 51 6.76 5.73 -5.46
CA LYS A 51 7.72 4.93 -4.71
C LYS A 51 7.47 4.98 -3.20
N ALA A 52 7.07 6.13 -2.65
CA ALA A 52 6.74 6.24 -1.24
C ALA A 52 5.51 5.39 -0.87
N ILE A 53 4.48 5.38 -1.72
CA ILE A 53 3.29 4.54 -1.53
C ILE A 53 3.67 3.05 -1.61
N GLU A 54 4.41 2.66 -2.66
CA GLU A 54 4.88 1.28 -2.84
C GLU A 54 5.69 0.79 -1.63
N ASN A 55 6.59 1.62 -1.11
CA ASN A 55 7.38 1.27 0.08
C ASN A 55 6.49 1.00 1.30
N VAL A 56 5.44 1.79 1.51
CA VAL A 56 4.48 1.55 2.60
C VAL A 56 3.79 0.20 2.41
N LEU A 57 3.25 -0.06 1.22
CA LEU A 57 2.52 -1.30 0.95
C LEU A 57 3.42 -2.54 1.04
N GLN A 58 4.67 -2.45 0.59
CA GLN A 58 5.64 -3.53 0.65
C GLN A 58 6.21 -3.77 2.05
N SER A 59 6.09 -2.79 2.96
CA SER A 59 6.57 -2.87 4.34
C SER A 59 5.60 -3.57 5.29
N ILE A 60 4.35 -3.78 4.86
CA ILE A 60 3.27 -4.33 5.68
C ILE A 60 2.89 -5.70 5.16
N THR A 61 2.68 -6.66 6.07
CA THR A 61 2.15 -7.98 5.78
C THR A 61 0.69 -8.12 6.22
N LEU A 62 0.01 -9.14 5.72
CA LEU A 62 -1.35 -9.49 6.17
C LEU A 62 -1.38 -9.82 7.67
N GLN A 63 -0.31 -10.42 8.20
CA GLN A 63 -0.17 -10.67 9.65
C GLN A 63 -0.16 -9.37 10.45
N ASP A 64 0.58 -8.35 10.00
CA ASP A 64 0.63 -7.04 10.68
C ASP A 64 -0.77 -6.40 10.76
N LEU A 65 -1.60 -6.54 9.73
CA LEU A 65 -2.98 -6.06 9.77
C LEU A 65 -3.84 -6.81 10.77
N VAL A 66 -3.68 -8.14 10.87
CA VAL A 66 -4.37 -8.97 11.86
C VAL A 66 -3.99 -8.54 13.27
N ASP A 67 -2.72 -8.28 13.52
CA ASP A 67 -2.26 -7.90 14.86
C ASP A 67 -2.71 -6.49 15.24
N ARG A 68 -2.64 -5.52 14.32
CA ARG A 68 -3.24 -4.17 14.53
C ARG A 68 -4.73 -4.25 14.82
N ALA A 69 -5.46 -5.14 14.16
CA ALA A 69 -6.89 -5.32 14.40
C ALA A 69 -7.19 -5.88 15.80
N LYS A 70 -6.32 -6.74 16.34
CA LYS A 70 -6.44 -7.23 17.73
C LYS A 70 -6.12 -6.12 18.72
N ASP A 71 -5.05 -5.36 18.48
CA ASP A 71 -4.64 -4.26 19.35
C ASP A 71 -5.74 -3.18 19.45
N ASN A 72 -6.32 -2.79 18.31
CA ASN A 72 -7.44 -1.84 18.29
C ASN A 72 -8.68 -2.35 19.05
N LYS A 73 -8.97 -3.66 19.00
CA LYS A 73 -10.05 -4.24 19.81
C LYS A 73 -9.72 -4.18 21.30
N ASN A 74 -8.46 -4.42 21.68
CA ASN A 74 -8.03 -4.33 23.08
C ASN A 74 -8.16 -2.90 23.62
N VAL A 75 -7.82 -1.88 22.82
CA VAL A 75 -8.04 -0.46 23.16
C VAL A 75 -9.53 -0.15 23.34
N SER A 76 -10.39 -0.68 22.45
CA SER A 76 -11.83 -0.48 22.58
C SER A 76 -12.39 -1.16 23.84
N LEU A 77 -11.92 -2.36 24.20
CA LEU A 77 -12.33 -3.11 25.40
C LEU A 77 -11.82 -2.50 26.72
N SER A 78 -10.65 -1.84 26.73
CA SER A 78 -10.19 -1.12 27.93
C SER A 78 -11.03 0.13 28.20
N ASN A 79 -11.54 0.79 27.15
CA ASN A 79 -12.36 2.00 27.29
C ASN A 79 -13.78 1.74 27.80
N ILE A 80 -14.29 0.50 27.71
CA ILE A 80 -15.59 0.10 28.29
C ILE A 80 -15.48 -0.45 29.71
N ASN A 81 -14.32 -0.96 30.13
CA ASN A 81 -14.12 -1.51 31.48
C ASN A 81 -13.57 -0.49 32.50
N GLY A 82 -13.52 0.80 32.13
CA GLY A 82 -13.05 1.91 32.95
C GLY A 82 -14.15 2.79 33.57
N LEU A 83 -15.40 2.31 33.60
CA LEU A 83 -16.54 2.90 34.33
C LEU A 83 -17.05 1.91 35.37
#